data_AF-A0A935XDC4-F1
#
_entry.id   AF-A0A935XDC4-F1
#
_cell.length_a   1.000
_cell.length_b   1.000
_cell.length_c   1.000
_cell.angle_alpha   90.00
_cell.angle_beta   90.00
_cell.angle_gamma   90.00
#
_symmetry.space_group_name_H-M   'P 1'
#
loop_
_entity.id
_entity.type
_entity.pdbx_description
1 polymer ?
#
loop_
_entity_poly.entity_id
_entity_poly.type
_entity_poly.pdbx_seq_one_letter_code
_entity_poly.pdbx_strand_id
1 'polypeptide(L)'
;MHSTPFWVGATDGVDLRIDHPAVRPRHIAILEREDGYWLVPGDGTASIRGRAIGHGVVLVPGDEIEIARGCKLRFGEAEEVSPREVRPASTPLVRPRRRTLGQRLPKWNLSPRVSFLVAGAALALCIAGLLVYRAMSVTAVDKNALTLEQELVLDSLLGEAYDRIERGSSLLEIGANEAALRQFADGINVLQLHPLHRHPSVVRTVLALEGSVAALYRSRRLAVPPSYARAPTSGGPVGSSRVASLSIEAFATAFQEVQLVYQKTFGDSITVTGRDHSEHMSLYGAGGALDLRSRHLSPDRLRFIVDSCLRRGIRVKDFSSDEILRAQINAAIRAGLPERAGTGLHLHIDRYAGRRDRWTVNPSR
;
A
#
# COMPACT_ATOMS: atom_id res chain seq x y z
N MET A 1 -16.23 3.68 -9.74
CA MET A 1 -16.93 3.15 -8.54
C MET A 1 -16.04 2.08 -7.94
N HIS A 2 -15.64 2.20 -6.67
CA HIS A 2 -14.87 1.16 -5.99
C HIS A 2 -15.85 0.22 -5.29
N SER A 3 -16.05 -0.97 -5.85
CA SER A 3 -16.87 -2.01 -5.23
C SER A 3 -16.09 -2.61 -4.04
N THR A 4 -16.79 -2.84 -2.93
CA THR A 4 -16.25 -3.65 -1.84
C THR A 4 -16.06 -5.09 -2.33
N PRO A 5 -14.95 -5.77 -1.99
CA PRO A 5 -14.75 -7.15 -2.40
C PRO A 5 -15.84 -8.07 -1.87
N PHE A 6 -16.40 -8.92 -2.73
CA PHE A 6 -17.29 -10.00 -2.34
C PHE A 6 -16.44 -11.21 -1.93
N TRP A 7 -16.32 -11.46 -0.63
CA TRP A 7 -15.50 -12.52 -0.07
C TRP A 7 -16.24 -13.86 -0.02
N VAL A 8 -15.54 -14.93 -0.41
CA VAL A 8 -15.99 -16.31 -0.24
C VAL A 8 -15.02 -17.04 0.69
N GLY A 9 -15.53 -17.72 1.72
CA GLY A 9 -14.67 -18.40 2.68
C GLY A 9 -15.41 -19.13 3.81
N ALA A 10 -14.69 -19.53 4.85
CA ALA A 10 -15.22 -20.35 5.95
C ALA A 10 -15.45 -19.59 7.27
N THR A 11 -15.05 -18.31 7.37
CA THR A 11 -15.24 -17.51 8.59
C THR A 11 -16.57 -16.77 8.59
N ASP A 12 -17.03 -16.39 9.77
CA ASP A 12 -18.10 -15.39 9.90
C ASP A 12 -17.65 -14.04 9.34
N GLY A 13 -18.56 -13.35 8.64
CA GLY A 13 -18.30 -12.03 8.04
C GLY A 13 -17.76 -12.05 6.61
N VAL A 14 -17.80 -13.19 5.91
CA VAL A 14 -17.67 -13.23 4.44
C VAL A 14 -19.05 -13.17 3.80
N ASP A 15 -19.12 -12.69 2.56
CA ASP A 15 -20.38 -12.53 1.82
C ASP A 15 -20.99 -13.87 1.41
N LEU A 16 -20.14 -14.87 1.08
CA LEU A 16 -20.55 -16.25 0.85
C LEU A 16 -19.76 -17.21 1.73
N ARG A 17 -20.43 -17.75 2.76
CA ARG A 17 -19.85 -18.72 3.67
C ARG A 17 -20.00 -20.15 3.12
N ILE A 18 -18.89 -20.88 3.08
CA ILE A 18 -18.82 -22.29 2.68
C ILE A 18 -18.25 -23.09 3.84
N ASP A 19 -19.11 -23.92 4.46
CA ASP A 19 -18.71 -24.83 5.54
C ASP A 19 -18.04 -26.09 4.97
N HIS A 20 -16.78 -25.92 4.53
CA HIS A 20 -15.96 -27.02 4.01
C HIS A 20 -14.56 -26.97 4.63
N PRO A 21 -14.00 -28.09 5.13
CA PRO A 21 -12.76 -28.09 5.92
C PRO A 21 -11.51 -27.65 5.15
N ALA A 22 -11.53 -27.79 3.82
CA ALA A 22 -10.46 -27.30 2.96
C ALA A 22 -10.62 -25.82 2.55
N VAL A 23 -11.74 -25.18 2.91
CA VAL A 23 -11.97 -23.76 2.60
C VAL A 23 -11.37 -22.89 3.71
N ARG A 24 -10.54 -21.91 3.33
CA ARG A 24 -9.90 -20.97 4.26
C ARG A 24 -10.87 -19.88 4.73
N PRO A 25 -10.58 -19.19 5.86
CA PRO A 25 -11.40 -18.08 6.35
C PRO A 25 -11.81 -17.08 5.26
N ARG A 26 -10.84 -16.57 4.48
CA ARG A 26 -11.08 -15.73 3.28
C ARG A 26 -10.43 -16.39 2.08
N HIS A 27 -11.13 -17.32 1.43
CA HIS A 27 -10.53 -18.21 0.44
C HIS A 27 -10.25 -17.50 -0.90
N ILE A 28 -11.24 -16.81 -1.44
CA ILE A 28 -11.18 -16.03 -2.68
C ILE A 28 -12.00 -14.74 -2.49
N ALA A 29 -11.77 -13.76 -3.36
CA ALA A 29 -12.63 -12.59 -3.48
C ALA A 29 -13.04 -12.36 -4.94
N ILE A 30 -14.25 -11.83 -5.12
CA ILE A 30 -14.74 -11.33 -6.41
C ILE A 30 -14.75 -9.80 -6.34
N LEU A 31 -14.10 -9.15 -7.29
CA LEU A 31 -14.00 -7.70 -7.40
C LEU A 31 -14.76 -7.25 -8.64
N GLU A 32 -15.66 -6.29 -8.50
CA GLU A 32 -16.27 -5.62 -9.64
C GLU A 32 -15.38 -4.44 -10.07
N ARG A 33 -14.95 -4.47 -11.34
CA ARG A 33 -14.12 -3.46 -11.99
C ARG A 33 -14.84 -2.93 -13.24
N GLU A 34 -14.27 -1.89 -13.86
CA GLU A 34 -14.83 -1.28 -15.08
C GLU A 34 -14.91 -2.26 -16.26
N ASP A 35 -14.06 -3.29 -16.27
CA ASP A 35 -13.96 -4.32 -17.31
C ASP A 35 -14.66 -5.65 -16.95
N GLY A 36 -15.38 -5.69 -15.82
CA GLY A 36 -16.17 -6.84 -15.39
C GLY A 36 -15.81 -7.36 -14.00
N TYR A 37 -16.17 -8.61 -13.74
CA TYR A 37 -15.93 -9.25 -12.45
C TYR A 37 -14.62 -10.02 -12.48
N TRP A 38 -13.79 -9.82 -11.47
CA TRP A 38 -12.49 -10.46 -11.35
C TRP A 38 -12.46 -11.39 -10.15
N LEU A 39 -12.10 -12.66 -10.37
CA LEU A 39 -11.77 -13.58 -9.31
C LEU A 39 -10.31 -13.38 -8.89
N VAL A 40 -10.07 -13.04 -7.63
CA VAL A 40 -8.72 -12.86 -7.07
C VAL A 40 -8.47 -13.86 -5.93
N PRO A 41 -7.22 -14.34 -5.77
CA PRO A 41 -6.89 -15.27 -4.69
C PRO A 41 -6.99 -14.59 -3.32
N GLY A 42 -7.49 -15.33 -2.33
CA GLY A 42 -7.37 -15.00 -0.91
C GLY A 42 -6.29 -15.89 -0.26
N ASP A 43 -6.62 -16.43 0.91
CA ASP A 43 -5.73 -17.31 1.67
C ASP A 43 -5.70 -18.77 1.16
N GLY A 44 -6.57 -19.12 0.22
CA GLY A 44 -6.73 -20.46 -0.31
C GLY A 44 -6.41 -20.58 -1.81
N THR A 45 -6.26 -21.82 -2.27
CA THR A 45 -6.01 -22.14 -3.68
C THR A 45 -7.32 -22.42 -4.40
N ALA A 46 -7.64 -21.66 -5.44
CA ALA A 46 -8.76 -21.94 -6.32
C ALA A 46 -8.31 -22.13 -7.77
N SER A 47 -9.19 -22.71 -8.58
CA SER A 47 -8.97 -22.86 -10.02
C SER A 47 -10.23 -22.57 -10.80
N ILE A 48 -10.07 -22.07 -12.03
CA ILE A 48 -11.16 -21.92 -13.00
C ILE A 48 -10.85 -22.86 -14.15
N ARG A 49 -11.78 -23.77 -14.48
CA ARG A 49 -11.61 -24.76 -15.56
C ARG A 49 -10.29 -25.55 -15.43
N GLY A 50 -9.92 -25.91 -14.20
CA GLY A 50 -8.71 -26.67 -13.87
C GLY A 50 -7.39 -25.86 -13.88
N ARG A 51 -7.43 -24.54 -14.15
CA ARG A 51 -6.25 -23.66 -14.10
C ARG A 51 -6.24 -22.87 -12.80
N ALA A 52 -5.14 -22.93 -12.05
CA ALA A 52 -4.98 -22.18 -10.82
C ALA A 52 -5.09 -20.66 -11.07
N ILE A 53 -5.81 -19.96 -10.20
CA ILE A 53 -5.90 -18.51 -10.28
C ILE A 53 -4.60 -17.88 -9.76
N GLY A 54 -3.87 -17.20 -10.66
CA GLY A 54 -2.62 -16.52 -10.33
C GLY A 54 -2.86 -15.19 -9.65
N HIS A 55 -2.73 -14.08 -10.38
CA HIS A 55 -2.94 -12.72 -9.86
C HIS A 55 -4.39 -12.22 -9.97
N GLY A 56 -5.25 -12.99 -10.61
CA GLY A 56 -6.64 -12.68 -10.86
C GLY A 56 -7.06 -13.11 -12.26
N VAL A 57 -8.34 -13.44 -12.44
CA VAL A 57 -8.91 -13.86 -13.72
C VAL A 57 -10.28 -13.20 -13.90
N VAL A 58 -10.54 -12.66 -15.08
CA VAL A 58 -11.87 -12.13 -15.44
C VAL A 58 -12.86 -13.30 -15.50
N LEU A 59 -13.96 -13.18 -14.77
CA LEU A 59 -15.06 -14.13 -14.75
C LEU A 59 -16.04 -13.85 -15.88
N VAL A 60 -16.44 -14.91 -16.57
CA VAL A 60 -17.49 -14.89 -17.59
C VAL A 60 -18.67 -15.73 -17.09
N PRO A 61 -19.94 -15.31 -17.32
CA PRO A 61 -21.09 -16.13 -16.97
C PRO A 61 -20.96 -17.58 -17.48
N GLY A 62 -21.24 -18.53 -16.60
CA GLY A 62 -21.07 -19.96 -16.82
C GLY A 62 -19.73 -20.52 -16.32
N ASP A 63 -18.76 -19.69 -15.91
CA ASP A 63 -17.49 -20.17 -15.37
C ASP A 63 -17.67 -21.03 -14.11
N GLU A 64 -16.98 -22.16 -14.09
CA GLU A 64 -16.92 -23.06 -12.95
C GLU A 64 -15.64 -22.82 -12.14
N ILE A 65 -15.83 -22.35 -10.91
CA ILE A 65 -14.79 -22.00 -9.95
C ILE A 65 -14.66 -23.15 -8.95
N GLU A 66 -13.57 -23.90 -8.98
CA GLU A 66 -13.25 -24.89 -7.96
C GLU A 66 -12.44 -24.22 -6.84
N ILE A 67 -13.09 -24.02 -5.69
CA ILE A 67 -12.51 -23.34 -4.51
C ILE A 67 -11.73 -24.33 -3.65
N ALA A 68 -12.20 -25.57 -3.57
CA ALA A 68 -11.49 -26.66 -2.95
C ALA A 68 -11.85 -27.93 -3.71
N ARG A 69 -11.05 -28.99 -3.53
CA ARG A 69 -11.31 -30.27 -4.19
C ARG A 69 -12.75 -30.74 -3.93
N GLY A 70 -13.56 -30.81 -4.98
CA GLY A 70 -14.98 -31.20 -4.90
C GLY A 70 -15.95 -30.10 -4.45
N CYS A 71 -15.50 -28.87 -4.27
CA CYS A 71 -16.32 -27.70 -3.95
C CYS A 71 -16.26 -26.71 -5.11
N LYS A 72 -17.33 -26.68 -5.90
CA LYS A 72 -17.44 -25.90 -7.14
C LYS A 72 -18.55 -24.88 -7.03
N LEU A 73 -18.30 -23.66 -7.49
CA LEU A 73 -19.29 -22.61 -7.69
C LEU A 73 -19.41 -22.30 -9.18
N ARG A 74 -20.60 -21.89 -9.63
CA ARG A 74 -20.83 -21.41 -10.98
C ARG A 74 -21.10 -19.91 -10.94
N PHE A 75 -20.41 -19.14 -11.78
CA PHE A 75 -20.59 -17.69 -11.88
C PHE A 75 -21.72 -17.35 -12.86
N GLY A 76 -22.66 -16.49 -12.48
CA GLY A 76 -23.63 -15.87 -13.40
C GLY A 76 -25.03 -16.49 -13.49
N GLU A 77 -25.36 -17.53 -12.72
CA GLU A 77 -26.74 -18.01 -12.57
C GLU A 77 -27.23 -17.74 -11.15
N ALA A 78 -28.09 -16.73 -11.00
CA ALA A 78 -28.95 -16.63 -9.82
C ALA A 78 -30.03 -17.69 -9.96
N GLU A 79 -29.72 -18.93 -9.58
CA GLU A 79 -30.75 -19.94 -9.40
C GLU A 79 -31.64 -19.45 -8.25
N GLU A 80 -32.95 -19.33 -8.52
CA GLU A 80 -33.95 -18.84 -7.58
C GLU A 80 -34.15 -19.89 -6.48
N VAL A 81 -33.20 -19.99 -5.55
CA VAL A 81 -33.20 -21.00 -4.50
C VAL A 81 -34.23 -20.60 -3.45
N SER A 82 -35.31 -21.38 -3.38
CA SER A 82 -36.33 -21.29 -2.34
C SER A 82 -35.71 -21.35 -0.93
N PRO A 83 -36.24 -20.60 0.06
CA PRO A 83 -35.60 -20.44 1.37
C PRO A 83 -35.36 -21.79 2.06
N ARG A 84 -34.09 -22.12 2.31
CA ARG A 84 -33.71 -23.34 3.01
C ARG A 84 -33.77 -23.13 4.52
N GLU A 85 -34.48 -24.03 5.18
CA GLU A 85 -34.75 -24.09 6.61
C GLU A 85 -33.46 -24.06 7.46
N VAL A 86 -33.38 -23.08 8.37
CA VAL A 86 -32.25 -22.84 9.27
C VAL A 86 -32.19 -23.95 10.33
N ARG A 87 -31.14 -24.77 10.31
CA ARG A 87 -30.83 -25.69 11.42
C ARG A 87 -30.10 -24.97 12.56
N PRO A 88 -30.40 -25.28 13.83
CA PRO A 88 -29.81 -24.60 14.98
C PRO A 88 -28.34 -24.99 15.22
N ALA A 89 -27.61 -24.01 15.77
CA ALA A 89 -26.18 -24.04 16.05
C ALA A 89 -25.77 -25.10 17.09
N SER A 90 -24.69 -25.81 16.80
CA SER A 90 -24.03 -26.74 17.72
C SER A 90 -23.14 -26.00 18.75
N THR A 91 -23.17 -26.55 19.97
CA THR A 91 -22.50 -26.20 21.24
C THR A 91 -21.01 -25.81 21.18
N PRO A 92 -20.52 -24.94 22.10
CA PRO A 92 -19.14 -24.50 22.15
C PRO A 92 -18.18 -25.57 22.70
N LEU A 93 -17.01 -25.70 22.04
CA LEU A 93 -15.89 -26.55 22.46
C LEU A 93 -15.12 -25.95 23.65
N VAL A 94 -14.84 -26.82 24.62
CA VAL A 94 -14.05 -26.59 25.84
C VAL A 94 -12.60 -26.25 25.51
N ARG A 95 -12.10 -25.11 26.02
CA ARG A 95 -10.69 -24.69 25.89
C ARG A 95 -9.77 -25.47 26.85
N PRO A 96 -8.56 -25.88 26.43
CA PRO A 96 -7.61 -26.54 27.31
C PRO A 96 -6.91 -25.57 28.27
N ARG A 97 -6.63 -26.11 29.46
CA ARG A 97 -6.09 -25.47 30.68
C ARG A 97 -4.62 -25.07 30.50
N ARG A 98 -4.29 -23.79 30.75
CA ARG A 98 -2.92 -23.26 30.74
C ARG A 98 -2.06 -23.95 31.81
N ARG A 99 -0.89 -24.48 31.40
CA ARG A 99 0.19 -24.91 32.30
C ARG A 99 0.90 -23.67 32.86
N THR A 100 1.06 -23.66 34.17
CA THR A 100 1.79 -22.64 34.93
C THR A 100 3.28 -22.75 34.68
N LEU A 101 3.86 -21.65 34.18
CA LEU A 101 5.29 -21.48 33.93
C LEU A 101 6.00 -21.14 35.25
N GLY A 102 6.09 -22.11 36.14
CA GLY A 102 6.75 -21.95 37.44
C GLY A 102 7.82 -23.00 37.58
N GLN A 103 9.05 -22.69 37.15
CA GLN A 103 10.32 -23.20 37.67
C GLN A 103 11.44 -22.89 36.69
N ARG A 104 12.14 -21.79 36.93
CA ARG A 104 13.58 -21.56 36.66
C ARG A 104 13.90 -20.13 37.04
N LEU A 105 13.95 -19.87 38.35
CA LEU A 105 14.68 -18.72 38.86
C LEU A 105 15.74 -19.23 39.84
N PRO A 106 16.99 -18.75 39.71
CA PRO A 106 18.09 -19.14 40.59
C PRO A 106 17.76 -18.77 42.04
N LYS A 107 18.01 -19.68 42.98
CA LYS A 107 17.84 -19.42 44.42
C LYS A 107 19.03 -18.58 44.90
N TRP A 108 18.82 -17.28 45.04
CA TRP A 108 19.78 -16.39 45.67
C TRP A 108 19.51 -16.41 47.18
N ASN A 109 20.45 -16.97 47.96
CA ASN A 109 20.37 -16.99 49.42
C ASN A 109 20.73 -15.60 49.99
N LEU A 110 19.82 -14.64 49.84
CA LEU A 110 19.91 -13.35 50.52
C LEU A 110 19.22 -13.45 51.88
N SER A 111 19.77 -12.79 52.90
CA SER A 111 19.13 -12.74 54.21
C SER A 111 17.72 -12.12 54.09
N PRO A 112 16.75 -12.50 54.93
CA PRO A 112 15.37 -12.02 54.82
C PRO A 112 15.28 -10.50 54.78
N ARG A 113 16.11 -9.82 55.59
CA ARG A 113 16.15 -8.35 55.66
C ARG A 113 16.65 -7.69 54.37
N VAL A 114 17.64 -8.28 53.71
CA VAL A 114 18.15 -7.78 52.42
C VAL A 114 17.13 -8.04 51.31
N SER A 115 16.42 -9.17 51.36
CA SER A 115 15.36 -9.50 50.40
C SER A 115 14.20 -8.51 50.45
N PHE A 116 13.78 -8.09 51.65
CA PHE A 116 12.74 -7.06 51.81
C PHE A 116 13.19 -5.68 51.31
N LEU A 117 14.44 -5.29 51.57
CA LEU A 117 14.97 -4.01 51.08
C LEU A 117 15.10 -3.98 49.55
N VAL A 118 15.60 -5.05 48.94
CA VAL A 118 15.73 -5.15 47.48
C VAL A 118 14.35 -5.19 46.81
N ALA A 119 13.40 -5.95 47.36
CA ALA A 119 12.03 -5.99 46.85
C ALA A 119 11.33 -4.63 46.98
N GLY A 120 11.50 -3.94 48.12
CA GLY A 120 10.97 -2.60 48.34
C GLY A 120 11.56 -1.56 47.38
N ALA A 121 12.88 -1.58 47.18
CA ALA A 121 13.57 -0.69 46.24
C ALA A 121 13.16 -0.97 44.78
N ALA A 122 13.04 -2.23 44.38
CA ALA A 122 12.58 -2.60 43.04
C ALA A 122 11.13 -2.15 42.81
N LEU A 123 10.24 -2.33 43.79
CA LEU A 123 8.86 -1.88 43.70
C LEU A 123 8.78 -0.34 43.61
N ALA A 124 9.56 0.38 44.41
CA ALA A 124 9.63 1.84 44.36
C ALA A 124 10.14 2.34 43.00
N LEU A 125 11.17 1.69 42.43
CA LEU A 125 11.68 2.00 41.09
C LEU A 125 10.65 1.68 39.98
N CYS A 126 9.92 0.59 40.09
CA CYS A 126 8.83 0.28 39.15
C CYS A 126 7.70 1.31 39.22
N ILE A 127 7.31 1.73 40.44
CA ILE A 127 6.28 2.76 40.62
C ILE A 127 6.77 4.11 40.09
N ALA A 128 8.01 4.51 40.42
CA ALA A 128 8.60 5.74 39.91
C ALA A 128 8.74 5.72 38.38
N GLY A 129 9.18 4.60 37.80
CA GLY A 129 9.25 4.39 36.37
C GLY A 129 7.87 4.45 35.70
N LEU A 130 6.83 3.89 36.32
CA LEU A 130 5.45 3.97 35.82
C LEU A 130 4.89 5.40 35.90
N LEU A 131 5.22 6.15 36.95
CA LEU A 131 4.82 7.54 37.12
C LEU A 131 5.55 8.47 36.15
N VAL A 132 6.85 8.27 35.92
CA VAL A 132 7.62 9.01 34.89
C VAL A 132 7.13 8.63 33.50
N TYR A 133 6.91 7.34 33.22
CA TYR A 133 6.32 6.89 31.97
C TYR A 133 4.96 7.55 31.76
N ARG A 134 4.06 7.55 32.75
CA ARG A 134 2.77 8.25 32.64
C ARG A 134 2.91 9.77 32.55
N ALA A 135 3.83 10.40 33.26
CA ALA A 135 4.06 11.83 33.13
C ALA A 135 4.61 12.22 31.75
N MET A 136 5.41 11.35 31.13
CA MET A 136 5.95 11.55 29.78
C MET A 136 5.01 11.09 28.66
N SER A 137 4.12 10.13 28.91
CA SER A 137 3.13 9.61 27.94
C SER A 137 1.73 10.23 28.11
N VAL A 138 1.52 11.08 29.12
CA VAL A 138 0.46 12.08 29.14
C VAL A 138 0.95 13.32 28.39
N THR A 139 1.38 13.14 27.14
CA THR A 139 0.99 14.11 26.12
C THR A 139 -0.53 14.03 26.07
N ALA A 140 -1.20 15.17 26.24
CA ALA A 140 -2.66 15.23 26.19
C ALA A 140 -3.14 14.40 25.00
N VAL A 141 -3.95 13.37 25.24
CA VAL A 141 -4.58 12.58 24.19
C VAL A 141 -5.32 13.59 23.33
N ASP A 142 -4.73 13.94 22.18
CA ASP A 142 -5.32 14.90 21.27
C ASP A 142 -6.67 14.30 20.92
N LYS A 143 -7.76 14.96 21.32
CA LYS A 143 -9.11 14.48 21.02
C LYS A 143 -9.35 14.42 19.52
N ASN A 144 -8.44 14.99 18.72
CA ASN A 144 -8.39 14.94 17.27
C ASN A 144 -7.31 13.98 16.74
N ALA A 145 -6.75 13.08 17.57
CA ALA A 145 -5.92 12.00 17.07
C ALA A 145 -6.81 10.94 16.42
N LEU A 146 -6.39 10.46 15.25
CA LEU A 146 -7.02 9.32 14.61
C LEU A 146 -6.79 8.08 15.49
N THR A 147 -7.79 7.22 15.59
CA THR A 147 -7.58 5.88 16.13
C THR A 147 -6.72 5.06 15.16
N LEU A 148 -6.02 4.03 15.66
CA LEU A 148 -5.18 3.16 14.82
C LEU A 148 -5.94 2.58 13.61
N GLU A 149 -7.20 2.19 13.79
CA GLU A 149 -8.04 1.69 12.70
C GLU A 149 -8.30 2.78 11.65
N GLN A 150 -8.62 3.99 12.08
CA GLN A 150 -8.83 5.12 11.18
C GLN A 150 -7.53 5.55 10.48
N GLU A 151 -6.37 5.42 11.14
CA GLU A 151 -5.06 5.64 10.52
C GLU A 151 -4.80 4.63 9.40
N LEU A 152 -5.07 3.34 9.65
CA LEU A 152 -4.92 2.31 8.62
C LEU A 152 -5.86 2.54 7.44
N VAL A 153 -7.11 2.94 7.69
CA VAL A 153 -8.06 3.30 6.64
C VAL A 153 -7.58 4.53 5.88
N LEU A 154 -7.16 5.59 6.57
CA LEU A 154 -6.62 6.80 5.94
C LEU A 154 -5.38 6.48 5.08
N ASP A 155 -4.49 5.61 5.56
CA ASP A 155 -3.31 5.19 4.81
C ASP A 155 -3.69 4.45 3.51
N SER A 156 -4.74 3.63 3.55
CA SER A 156 -5.28 2.97 2.36
C SER A 156 -5.86 3.99 1.37
N LEU A 157 -6.67 4.94 1.86
CA LEU A 157 -7.28 6.00 1.03
C LEU A 157 -6.21 6.92 0.42
N LEU A 158 -5.18 7.25 1.19
CA LEU A 158 -4.04 8.02 0.73
C LEU A 158 -3.28 7.27 -0.37
N GLY A 159 -3.04 5.97 -0.21
CA GLY A 159 -2.41 5.16 -1.25
C GLY A 159 -3.16 5.22 -2.58
N GLU A 160 -4.49 5.12 -2.53
CA GLU A 160 -5.35 5.23 -3.72
C GLU A 160 -5.37 6.65 -4.30
N ALA A 161 -5.48 7.67 -3.46
CA ALA A 161 -5.43 9.07 -3.86
C ALA A 161 -4.12 9.41 -4.58
N TYR A 162 -2.99 8.92 -4.05
CA TYR A 162 -1.68 9.08 -4.68
C TYR A 162 -1.58 8.38 -6.02
N ASP A 163 -2.06 7.14 -6.15
CA ASP A 163 -2.10 6.42 -7.42
C ASP A 163 -2.90 7.19 -8.49
N ARG A 164 -4.06 7.74 -8.11
CA ARG A 164 -4.85 8.61 -9.00
C ARG A 164 -4.11 9.90 -9.39
N ILE A 165 -3.46 10.57 -8.44
CA ILE A 165 -2.70 11.80 -8.71
C ILE A 165 -1.50 11.52 -9.61
N GLU A 166 -0.77 10.43 -9.39
CA GLU A 166 0.36 9.99 -10.22
C GLU A 166 -0.10 9.74 -11.66
N ARG A 167 -1.20 9.00 -11.85
CA ARG A 167 -1.83 8.83 -13.18
C ARG A 167 -2.21 10.17 -13.81
N GLY A 168 -2.80 11.08 -13.03
CA GLY A 168 -3.14 12.42 -13.49
C GLY A 168 -1.91 13.23 -13.94
N SER A 169 -0.82 13.16 -13.18
CA SER A 169 0.46 13.82 -13.49
C SER A 169 1.00 13.33 -14.84
N SER A 170 1.04 12.01 -15.05
CA SER A 170 1.49 11.43 -16.32
C SER A 170 0.58 11.78 -17.50
N LEU A 171 -0.74 11.84 -17.30
CA LEU A 171 -1.68 12.29 -18.34
C LEU A 171 -1.47 13.77 -18.71
N LEU A 172 -1.14 14.60 -17.71
CA LEU A 172 -0.85 16.01 -17.93
C LEU A 172 0.42 16.20 -18.77
N GLU A 173 1.44 15.34 -18.60
CA GLU A 173 2.69 15.37 -19.37
C GLU A 173 2.50 15.11 -20.86
N ILE A 174 1.54 14.28 -21.23
CA ILE A 174 1.21 14.00 -22.63
C ILE A 174 0.17 14.96 -23.21
N GLY A 175 -0.20 16.02 -22.47
CA GLY A 175 -1.19 17.02 -22.89
C GLY A 175 -2.65 16.56 -22.80
N ALA A 176 -2.94 15.43 -22.15
CA ALA A 176 -4.29 14.92 -21.95
C ALA A 176 -5.00 15.60 -20.76
N ASN A 177 -5.11 16.93 -20.82
CA ASN A 177 -5.51 17.79 -19.68
C ASN A 177 -6.84 17.39 -19.03
N GLU A 178 -7.88 17.10 -19.83
CA GLU A 178 -9.20 16.70 -19.29
C GLU A 178 -9.17 15.34 -18.59
N ALA A 179 -8.40 14.39 -19.12
CA ALA A 179 -8.23 13.08 -18.49
C ALA A 179 -7.41 13.20 -17.19
N ALA A 180 -6.38 14.05 -17.20
CA ALA A 180 -5.60 14.37 -16.01
C ALA A 180 -6.46 14.99 -14.92
N LEU A 181 -7.28 15.98 -15.27
CA LEU A 181 -8.22 16.63 -14.35
C LEU A 181 -9.17 15.62 -13.70
N ARG A 182 -9.74 14.68 -14.46
CA ARG A 182 -10.57 13.61 -13.90
C ARG A 182 -9.80 12.75 -12.90
N GLN A 183 -8.59 12.31 -13.22
CA GLN A 183 -7.78 11.52 -12.29
C GLN A 183 -7.45 12.29 -11.00
N PHE A 184 -7.10 13.57 -11.10
CA PHE A 184 -6.86 14.40 -9.91
C PHE A 184 -8.12 14.55 -9.05
N ALA A 185 -9.28 14.79 -9.67
CA ALA A 185 -10.56 14.90 -8.98
C ALA A 185 -10.92 13.59 -8.29
N ASP A 186 -10.79 12.45 -9.00
CA ASP A 186 -11.04 11.12 -8.45
C ASP A 186 -10.14 10.85 -7.24
N GLY A 187 -8.84 11.17 -7.32
CA GLY A 187 -7.90 11.00 -6.20
C GLY A 187 -8.27 11.80 -4.95
N ILE A 188 -8.74 13.03 -5.12
CA ILE A 188 -9.19 13.87 -4.00
C ILE A 188 -10.55 13.39 -3.47
N ASN A 189 -11.45 12.96 -4.36
CA ASN A 189 -12.77 12.44 -4.02
C ASN A 189 -12.71 11.18 -3.15
N VAL A 190 -11.69 10.32 -3.32
CA VAL A 190 -11.46 9.14 -2.44
C VAL A 190 -11.46 9.55 -0.96
N LEU A 191 -10.83 10.69 -0.63
CA LEU A 191 -10.78 11.20 0.74
C LEU A 191 -12.02 12.00 1.12
N GLN A 192 -12.54 12.84 0.21
CA GLN A 192 -13.69 13.72 0.48
C GLN A 192 -15.00 12.95 0.67
N LEU A 193 -15.17 11.81 -0.01
CA LEU A 193 -16.39 10.99 0.07
C LEU A 193 -16.37 10.02 1.26
N HIS A 194 -15.20 9.76 1.86
CA HIS A 194 -15.09 8.85 3.00
C HIS A 194 -15.63 9.49 4.29
N PRO A 195 -16.22 8.73 5.25
CA PRO A 195 -16.69 9.28 6.53
C PRO A 195 -15.63 10.06 7.33
N LEU A 196 -14.34 9.79 7.10
CA LEU A 196 -13.23 10.49 7.74
C LEU A 196 -12.97 11.90 7.20
N HIS A 197 -13.63 12.34 6.12
CA HIS A 197 -13.38 13.66 5.51
C HIS A 197 -13.58 14.84 6.46
N ARG A 198 -14.41 14.68 7.51
CA ARG A 198 -14.65 15.72 8.53
C ARG A 198 -13.55 15.80 9.58
N HIS A 199 -12.67 14.82 9.63
CA HIS A 199 -11.61 14.78 10.62
C HIS A 199 -10.54 15.84 10.29
N PRO A 200 -10.10 16.67 11.25
CA PRO A 200 -9.19 17.79 10.97
C PRO A 200 -7.88 17.40 10.27
N SER A 201 -7.31 16.23 10.59
CA SER A 201 -6.12 15.73 9.88
C SER A 201 -6.41 15.41 8.41
N VAL A 202 -7.57 14.85 8.10
CA VAL A 202 -7.96 14.49 6.72
C VAL A 202 -8.27 15.75 5.92
N VAL A 203 -8.93 16.74 6.50
CA VAL A 203 -9.16 18.05 5.85
C VAL A 203 -7.83 18.69 5.45
N ARG A 204 -6.83 18.70 6.35
CA ARG A 204 -5.49 19.23 6.05
C ARG A 204 -4.81 18.43 4.93
N THR A 205 -4.94 17.11 4.95
CA THR A 205 -4.43 16.23 3.89
C THR A 205 -5.07 16.55 2.54
N VAL A 206 -6.40 16.68 2.46
CA VAL A 206 -7.11 17.01 1.21
C VAL A 206 -6.64 18.36 0.67
N LEU A 207 -6.59 19.40 1.50
CA LEU A 207 -6.11 20.72 1.09
C LEU A 207 -4.68 20.69 0.58
N ALA A 208 -3.82 19.88 1.20
CA ALA A 208 -2.45 19.75 0.78
C ALA A 208 -2.35 18.98 -0.56
N LEU A 209 -3.17 17.95 -0.80
CA LEU A 209 -3.25 17.27 -2.11
C LEU A 209 -3.75 18.21 -3.22
N GLU A 210 -4.77 19.02 -2.94
CA GLU A 210 -5.23 20.05 -3.87
C GLU A 210 -4.10 21.05 -4.20
N GLY A 211 -3.30 21.42 -3.19
CA GLY A 211 -2.12 22.27 -3.36
C GLY A 211 -1.06 21.63 -4.25
N SER A 212 -0.81 20.34 -4.06
CA SER A 212 0.07 19.52 -4.91
C SER A 212 -0.40 19.49 -6.36
N VAL A 213 -1.68 19.23 -6.60
CA VAL A 213 -2.25 19.24 -7.96
C VAL A 213 -2.09 20.62 -8.59
N ALA A 214 -2.41 21.69 -7.87
CA ALA A 214 -2.20 23.05 -8.36
C ALA A 214 -0.73 23.33 -8.70
N ALA A 215 0.22 22.84 -7.90
CA ALA A 215 1.64 22.95 -8.16
C ALA A 215 2.07 22.20 -9.44
N LEU A 216 1.50 21.02 -9.71
CA LEU A 216 1.76 20.25 -10.95
C LEU A 216 1.33 21.00 -12.21
N TYR A 217 0.21 21.74 -12.17
CA TYR A 217 -0.21 22.60 -13.28
C TYR A 217 0.72 23.80 -13.43
N ARG A 218 1.04 24.49 -12.33
CA ARG A 218 1.93 25.67 -12.33
C ARG A 218 3.34 25.34 -12.83
N SER A 219 3.92 24.22 -12.38
CA SER A 219 5.27 23.80 -12.80
C SER A 219 5.36 23.56 -14.30
N ARG A 220 4.25 23.15 -14.92
CA ARG A 220 4.12 22.94 -16.37
C ARG A 220 3.64 24.19 -17.12
N ARG A 221 3.52 25.34 -16.44
CA ARG A 221 3.00 26.60 -17.00
C ARG A 221 1.59 26.47 -17.61
N LEU A 222 0.77 25.57 -17.05
CA LEU A 222 -0.61 25.37 -17.44
C LEU A 222 -1.54 26.20 -16.54
N ALA A 223 -2.70 26.59 -17.07
CA ALA A 223 -3.74 27.22 -16.28
C ALA A 223 -4.24 26.25 -15.20
N VAL A 224 -4.20 26.67 -13.94
CA VAL A 224 -4.69 25.85 -12.82
C VAL A 224 -6.22 25.79 -12.88
N PRO A 225 -6.85 24.60 -12.85
CA PRO A 225 -8.30 24.48 -12.81
C PRO A 225 -8.91 25.27 -11.64
N PRO A 226 -10.08 25.91 -11.81
CA PRO A 226 -10.70 26.73 -10.76
C PRO A 226 -10.90 26.01 -9.42
N SER A 227 -11.16 24.69 -9.46
CA SER A 227 -11.29 23.83 -8.27
C SER A 227 -10.03 23.78 -7.41
N TYR A 228 -8.83 23.94 -8.00
CA TYR A 228 -7.55 23.88 -7.30
C TYR A 228 -6.87 25.24 -7.17
N ALA A 229 -7.40 26.28 -7.80
CA ALA A 229 -6.78 27.61 -7.83
C ALA A 229 -6.63 28.23 -6.43
N ARG A 230 -7.53 27.89 -5.51
CA ARG A 230 -7.51 28.38 -4.12
C ARG A 230 -6.66 27.55 -3.17
N ALA A 231 -6.14 26.42 -3.64
CA ALA A 231 -5.36 25.53 -2.79
C ALA A 231 -4.02 26.19 -2.40
N PRO A 232 -3.58 26.04 -1.14
CA PRO A 232 -2.38 26.70 -0.65
C PRO A 232 -1.16 26.26 -1.48
N THR A 233 -0.35 27.23 -1.89
CA THR A 233 0.88 27.02 -2.67
C THR A 233 1.98 26.30 -1.87
N SER A 234 1.85 26.29 -0.54
CA SER A 234 2.89 25.95 0.43
C SER A 234 2.52 24.74 1.29
N GLY A 235 1.87 23.74 0.72
CA GLY A 235 1.73 22.45 1.38
C GLY A 235 3.07 21.73 1.37
N GLY A 236 3.77 21.68 2.50
CA GLY A 236 4.80 20.65 2.70
C GLY A 236 4.23 19.25 2.40
N PRO A 237 5.07 18.23 2.19
CA PRO A 237 4.63 16.93 1.72
C PRO A 237 3.41 16.44 2.50
N VAL A 238 2.33 16.19 1.77
CA VAL A 238 1.02 15.82 2.30
C VAL A 238 1.20 14.58 3.19
N GLY A 239 0.97 14.74 4.49
CA GLY A 239 0.73 13.64 5.42
C GLY A 239 1.56 12.38 5.21
N SER A 240 2.89 12.45 5.37
CA SER A 240 3.62 11.25 5.79
C SER A 240 3.55 11.16 7.30
N SER A 241 2.42 10.70 7.87
CA SER A 241 2.43 10.22 9.28
C SER A 241 3.41 9.05 9.46
N ARG A 242 3.93 8.51 8.35
CA ARG A 242 4.96 7.47 8.32
C ARG A 242 6.32 8.08 8.04
N VAL A 243 7.20 7.92 9.03
CA VAL A 243 8.61 8.31 9.02
C VAL A 243 9.31 7.63 7.85
N ALA A 244 10.03 8.39 7.02
CA ALA A 244 10.89 7.83 5.99
C ALA A 244 11.89 6.85 6.62
N SER A 245 12.12 5.70 5.97
CA SER A 245 13.07 4.71 6.50
C SER A 245 14.51 5.21 6.47
N LEU A 246 14.81 6.13 5.57
CA LEU A 246 16.12 6.77 5.42
C LEU A 246 15.98 8.30 5.46
N SER A 247 16.99 8.99 5.99
CA SER A 247 17.16 10.43 5.74
C SER A 247 17.45 10.68 4.25
N ILE A 248 17.34 11.93 3.79
CA ILE A 248 17.66 12.29 2.40
C ILE A 248 19.12 11.93 2.09
N GLU A 249 20.04 12.26 3.00
CA GLU A 249 21.47 11.95 2.87
C GLU A 249 21.70 10.43 2.86
N ALA A 250 21.09 9.68 3.77
CA ALA A 250 21.22 8.23 3.82
C ALA A 250 20.65 7.56 2.55
N PHE A 251 19.54 8.07 2.01
CA PHE A 251 18.99 7.62 0.73
C PHE A 251 19.95 7.88 -0.42
N ALA A 252 20.50 9.10 -0.53
CA ALA A 252 21.45 9.47 -1.57
C ALA A 252 22.72 8.59 -1.50
N THR A 253 23.29 8.40 -0.31
CA THR A 253 24.45 7.53 -0.09
C THR A 253 24.14 6.08 -0.47
N ALA A 254 23.03 5.53 0.03
CA ALA A 254 22.64 4.16 -0.26
C ALA A 254 22.41 3.93 -1.75
N PHE A 255 21.78 4.88 -2.45
CA PHE A 255 21.58 4.76 -3.90
C PHE A 255 22.88 4.92 -4.69
N GLN A 256 23.79 5.81 -4.27
CA GLN A 256 25.10 5.95 -4.89
C GLN A 256 25.90 4.64 -4.82
N GLU A 257 25.83 3.91 -3.71
CA GLU A 257 26.42 2.57 -3.62
C GLU A 257 25.81 1.59 -4.63
N VAL A 258 24.48 1.62 -4.84
CA VAL A 258 23.83 0.79 -5.86
C VAL A 258 24.40 1.10 -7.24
N GLN A 259 24.58 2.39 -7.57
CA GLN A 259 25.17 2.82 -8.84
C GLN A 259 26.62 2.33 -8.99
N LEU A 260 27.44 2.45 -7.95
CA LEU A 260 28.84 2.00 -7.96
C LEU A 260 28.96 0.49 -8.15
N VAL A 261 28.17 -0.30 -7.42
CA VAL A 261 28.20 -1.76 -7.55
C VAL A 261 27.65 -2.18 -8.92
N TYR A 262 26.58 -1.55 -9.40
CA TYR A 262 26.05 -1.80 -10.73
C TYR A 262 27.12 -1.55 -11.82
N GLN A 263 27.83 -0.43 -11.76
CA GLN A 263 28.90 -0.10 -12.69
C GLN A 263 30.03 -1.12 -12.66
N LYS A 264 30.45 -1.53 -11.47
CA LYS A 264 31.47 -2.56 -11.31
C LYS A 264 31.03 -3.91 -11.86
N THR A 265 29.77 -4.30 -11.66
CA THR A 265 29.24 -5.61 -12.06
C THR A 265 28.94 -5.69 -13.56
N PHE A 266 28.39 -4.65 -14.17
CA PHE A 266 27.89 -4.70 -15.55
C PHE A 266 28.70 -3.85 -16.54
N GLY A 267 29.70 -3.09 -16.07
CA GLY A 267 30.51 -2.20 -16.91
C GLY A 267 29.74 -1.01 -17.48
N ASP A 268 28.57 -0.68 -16.90
CA ASP A 268 27.61 0.29 -17.42
C ASP A 268 27.06 1.15 -16.27
N SER A 269 26.57 2.36 -16.55
CA SER A 269 26.06 3.27 -15.52
C SER A 269 24.53 3.26 -15.44
N ILE A 270 23.98 3.40 -14.23
CA ILE A 270 22.55 3.63 -14.05
C ILE A 270 22.24 5.09 -14.40
N THR A 271 21.43 5.32 -15.44
CA THR A 271 20.93 6.65 -15.78
C THR A 271 19.70 7.02 -14.94
N VAL A 272 19.84 8.04 -14.10
CA VAL A 272 18.70 8.66 -13.40
C VAL A 272 18.04 9.64 -14.36
N THR A 273 16.78 9.42 -14.68
CA THR A 273 16.04 10.22 -15.67
C THR A 273 15.16 11.29 -15.04
N GLY A 274 14.86 11.16 -13.76
CA GLY A 274 14.10 12.15 -12.99
C GLY A 274 14.62 12.21 -11.56
N ARG A 275 14.92 13.42 -11.09
CA ARG A 275 15.15 13.71 -9.68
C ARG A 275 14.36 14.96 -9.36
N ASP A 276 13.64 14.94 -8.24
CA ASP A 276 12.95 16.12 -7.70
C ASP A 276 12.07 16.86 -8.72
N HIS A 277 11.41 16.16 -9.64
CA HIS A 277 10.32 16.79 -10.37
C HIS A 277 9.17 17.11 -9.40
N SER A 278 8.26 17.99 -9.82
CA SER A 278 7.24 18.57 -8.93
C SER A 278 6.42 17.53 -8.14
N GLU A 279 6.20 16.36 -8.72
CA GLU A 279 5.55 15.24 -8.03
C GLU A 279 6.44 14.63 -6.95
N HIS A 280 7.71 14.32 -7.24
CA HIS A 280 8.64 13.83 -6.21
C HIS A 280 8.78 14.81 -5.06
N MET A 281 8.93 16.09 -5.36
CA MET A 281 9.04 17.13 -4.35
C MET A 281 7.79 17.17 -3.46
N SER A 282 6.61 17.04 -4.08
CA SER A 282 5.35 17.06 -3.35
C SER A 282 5.13 15.82 -2.49
N LEU A 283 5.57 14.64 -2.95
CA LEU A 283 5.25 13.36 -2.30
C LEU A 283 6.32 12.92 -1.30
N TYR A 284 7.58 13.17 -1.63
CA TYR A 284 8.74 12.62 -0.92
C TYR A 284 9.69 13.70 -0.39
N GLY A 285 9.44 14.96 -0.75
CA GLY A 285 10.35 16.07 -0.50
C GLY A 285 11.53 16.08 -1.48
N ALA A 286 12.26 17.19 -1.49
CA ALA A 286 13.50 17.30 -2.28
C ALA A 286 14.52 16.22 -1.84
N GLY A 287 15.14 15.55 -2.81
CA GLY A 287 16.04 14.43 -2.62
C GLY A 287 15.37 13.14 -2.15
N GLY A 288 14.04 13.08 -2.06
CA GLY A 288 13.32 11.96 -1.47
C GLY A 288 13.00 10.80 -2.41
N ALA A 289 13.06 11.03 -3.72
CA ALA A 289 12.77 10.04 -4.74
C ALA A 289 13.47 10.34 -6.09
N LEU A 290 13.63 9.30 -6.90
CA LEU A 290 14.19 9.37 -8.24
C LEU A 290 13.55 8.35 -9.18
N ASP A 291 13.59 8.66 -10.47
CA ASP A 291 13.13 7.78 -11.55
C ASP A 291 14.31 7.22 -12.33
N LEU A 292 14.23 5.94 -12.63
CA LEU A 292 15.10 5.26 -13.58
C LEU A 292 14.30 4.83 -14.79
N ARG A 293 14.72 5.28 -15.97
CA ARG A 293 14.19 4.81 -17.25
C ARG A 293 15.33 4.27 -18.09
N SER A 294 15.19 3.05 -18.60
CA SER A 294 16.17 2.47 -19.52
C SER A 294 15.51 1.75 -20.71
N ARG A 295 16.10 1.94 -21.90
CA ARG A 295 15.66 1.23 -23.12
C ARG A 295 16.12 -0.22 -23.14
N HIS A 296 17.21 -0.53 -22.42
CA HIS A 296 17.98 -1.77 -22.62
C HIS A 296 18.43 -2.39 -21.30
N LEU A 297 17.58 -2.34 -20.27
CA LEU A 297 17.86 -3.10 -19.06
C LEU A 297 17.46 -4.56 -19.27
N SER A 298 18.44 -5.48 -19.23
CA SER A 298 18.13 -6.90 -19.20
C SER A 298 17.39 -7.27 -17.90
N PRO A 299 16.60 -8.36 -17.87
CA PRO A 299 15.94 -8.83 -16.66
C PRO A 299 16.90 -9.02 -15.47
N ASP A 300 18.12 -9.49 -15.72
CA ASP A 300 19.13 -9.68 -14.66
C ASP A 300 19.63 -8.36 -14.07
N ARG A 301 19.83 -7.34 -14.92
CA ARG A 301 20.19 -5.98 -14.48
C ARG A 301 19.06 -5.36 -13.67
N LEU A 302 17.80 -5.57 -14.08
CA LEU A 302 16.62 -5.09 -13.36
C LEU A 302 16.55 -5.72 -11.96
N ARG A 303 16.64 -7.05 -11.90
CA ARG A 303 16.65 -7.80 -10.64
C ARG A 303 17.76 -7.32 -9.72
N PHE A 304 18.97 -7.11 -10.26
CA PHE A 304 20.08 -6.57 -9.48
C PHE A 304 19.75 -5.21 -8.85
N ILE A 305 19.19 -4.27 -9.61
CA ILE A 305 18.86 -2.93 -9.11
C ILE A 305 17.82 -3.04 -8.00
N VAL A 306 16.73 -3.79 -8.24
CA VAL A 306 15.65 -4.03 -7.30
C VAL A 306 16.20 -4.62 -5.99
N ASP A 307 16.92 -5.74 -6.07
CA ASP A 307 17.46 -6.43 -4.90
C ASP A 307 18.45 -5.56 -4.12
N SER A 308 19.29 -4.81 -4.83
CA SER A 308 20.30 -3.94 -4.21
C SER A 308 19.69 -2.74 -3.50
N CYS A 309 18.59 -2.20 -4.03
CA CYS A 309 17.80 -1.15 -3.38
C CYS A 309 17.07 -1.71 -2.15
N LEU A 310 16.34 -2.83 -2.30
CA LEU A 310 15.57 -3.44 -1.22
C LEU A 310 16.45 -3.81 -0.03
N ARG A 311 17.64 -4.39 -0.27
CA ARG A 311 18.63 -4.71 0.79
C ARG A 311 19.13 -3.48 1.55
N ARG A 312 19.03 -2.29 0.96
CA ARG A 312 19.48 -1.03 1.56
C ARG A 312 18.34 -0.24 2.22
N GLY A 313 17.15 -0.83 2.34
CA GLY A 313 16.00 -0.11 2.87
C GLY A 313 15.55 1.01 1.93
N ILE A 314 15.76 0.84 0.63
CA ILE A 314 15.22 1.69 -0.42
C ILE A 314 14.01 0.97 -1.02
N ARG A 315 12.92 1.71 -1.22
CA ARG A 315 11.72 1.20 -1.86
C ARG A 315 11.84 1.34 -3.37
N VAL A 316 11.38 0.31 -4.09
CA VAL A 316 11.31 0.32 -5.55
C VAL A 316 9.88 0.02 -5.98
N LYS A 317 9.34 0.86 -6.86
CA LYS A 317 8.11 0.60 -7.59
C LYS A 317 8.44 0.32 -9.06
N ASP A 318 7.79 -0.68 -9.64
CA ASP A 318 7.95 -1.02 -11.05
C ASP A 318 6.67 -0.68 -11.83
N PHE A 319 6.76 0.35 -12.67
CA PHE A 319 5.68 0.82 -13.54
C PHE A 319 5.76 0.23 -14.95
N SER A 320 6.72 -0.65 -15.24
CA SER A 320 6.99 -1.14 -16.60
C SER A 320 5.84 -1.98 -17.19
N SER A 321 5.00 -2.53 -16.32
CA SER A 321 3.79 -3.27 -16.71
C SER A 321 2.51 -2.46 -16.60
N ASP A 322 2.58 -1.19 -16.17
CA ASP A 322 1.40 -0.35 -16.00
C ASP A 322 0.77 -0.05 -17.36
N GLU A 323 -0.50 -0.43 -17.52
CA GLU A 323 -1.23 -0.33 -18.78
C GLU A 323 -1.40 1.13 -19.23
N ILE A 324 -1.51 2.06 -18.28
CA ILE A 324 -1.66 3.48 -18.57
C ILE A 324 -0.32 4.04 -19.03
N LEU A 325 0.79 3.70 -18.35
CA LEU A 325 2.11 4.06 -18.82
C LEU A 325 2.39 3.50 -20.22
N ARG A 326 2.03 2.24 -20.49
CA ARG A 326 2.12 1.65 -21.83
C ARG A 326 1.28 2.40 -22.86
N ALA A 327 0.05 2.78 -22.52
CA ALA A 327 -0.81 3.58 -23.39
C ALA A 327 -0.20 4.95 -23.68
N GLN A 328 0.44 5.59 -22.69
CA GLN A 328 1.15 6.87 -22.84
C GLN A 328 2.39 6.75 -23.72
N ILE A 329 3.22 5.73 -23.51
CA ILE A 329 4.37 5.40 -24.37
C ILE A 329 3.90 5.24 -25.82
N ASN A 330 2.86 4.45 -26.03
CA ASN A 330 2.29 4.23 -27.36
C ASN A 330 1.72 5.53 -27.97
N ALA A 331 1.08 6.39 -27.17
CA ALA A 331 0.57 7.67 -27.63
C ALA A 331 1.71 8.64 -28.03
N ALA A 332 2.77 8.73 -27.23
CA ALA A 332 3.95 9.53 -27.54
C ALA A 332 4.65 9.04 -28.82
N ILE A 333 4.78 7.72 -29.01
CA ILE A 333 5.30 7.13 -30.25
C ILE A 333 4.42 7.52 -31.44
N ARG A 334 3.08 7.38 -31.34
CA ARG A 334 2.15 7.77 -32.41
C ARG A 334 2.21 9.26 -32.75
N ALA A 335 2.49 10.10 -31.75
CA ALA A 335 2.66 11.55 -31.91
C ALA A 335 4.03 11.94 -32.49
N GLY A 336 4.92 10.99 -32.79
CA GLY A 336 6.26 11.28 -33.30
C GLY A 336 7.21 11.84 -32.25
N LEU A 337 6.95 11.59 -30.95
CA LEU A 337 7.75 12.04 -29.81
C LEU A 337 8.41 10.86 -29.07
N PRO A 338 9.22 10.03 -29.76
CA PRO A 338 9.81 8.81 -29.18
C PRO A 338 10.83 9.08 -28.06
N GLU A 339 11.32 10.31 -27.94
CA GLU A 339 12.14 10.78 -26.81
C GLU A 339 11.32 10.98 -25.53
N ARG A 340 10.01 11.22 -25.66
CA ARG A 340 9.06 11.35 -24.54
C ARG A 340 8.39 10.04 -24.17
N ALA A 341 8.40 9.08 -25.09
CA ALA A 341 7.99 7.71 -24.81
C ALA A 341 8.96 7.13 -23.78
N GLY A 342 8.50 7.03 -22.53
CA GLY A 342 9.19 6.32 -21.47
C GLY A 342 9.75 5.00 -22.02
N THR A 343 11.02 4.76 -21.74
CA THR A 343 11.72 3.60 -22.25
C THR A 343 11.13 2.36 -21.56
N GLY A 344 11.19 1.17 -22.18
CA GLY A 344 10.37 0.01 -21.78
C GLY A 344 10.46 -0.44 -20.30
N LEU A 345 11.45 0.06 -19.56
CA LEU A 345 11.54 -0.02 -18.10
C LEU A 345 11.31 1.36 -17.45
N HIS A 346 10.43 1.42 -16.44
CA HIS A 346 10.24 2.59 -15.59
C HIS A 346 10.19 2.19 -14.11
N LEU A 347 11.26 2.52 -13.38
CA LEU A 347 11.32 2.32 -11.94
C LEU A 347 11.26 3.66 -11.21
N HIS A 348 10.47 3.68 -10.14
CA HIS A 348 10.45 4.77 -9.20
C HIS A 348 11.05 4.30 -7.88
N ILE A 349 12.00 5.07 -7.36
CA ILE A 349 12.84 4.67 -6.24
C ILE A 349 12.77 5.73 -5.16
N ASP A 350 12.35 5.35 -3.96
CA ASP A 350 12.07 6.30 -2.86
C ASP A 350 12.59 5.82 -1.50
N ARG A 351 12.72 6.78 -0.57
CA ARG A 351 13.30 6.57 0.77
C ARG A 351 12.35 6.00 1.83
N TYR A 352 11.19 5.45 1.44
CA TYR A 352 10.13 4.99 2.36
C TYR A 352 9.99 3.47 2.33
N ALA A 353 11.06 2.73 2.61
CA ALA A 353 10.98 1.27 2.72
C ALA A 353 9.95 0.83 3.76
N GLY A 354 9.21 -0.23 3.41
CA GLY A 354 8.07 -0.71 4.19
C GLY A 354 6.72 -0.16 3.73
N ARG A 355 6.67 0.91 2.92
CA ARG A 355 5.44 1.23 2.17
C ARG A 355 5.21 0.20 1.07
N ARG A 356 3.97 -0.23 0.94
CA ARG A 356 3.52 -1.11 -0.13
C ARG A 356 2.33 -0.48 -0.83
N ASP A 357 2.43 -0.40 -2.13
CA ASP A 357 1.33 -0.16 -3.06
C ASP A 357 1.38 -1.24 -4.16
N ARG A 358 0.45 -1.17 -5.10
CA ARG A 358 0.30 -2.18 -6.16
C ARG A 358 1.52 -2.33 -7.08
N TRP A 359 2.41 -1.34 -7.12
CA TRP A 359 3.63 -1.37 -7.95
C TRP A 359 4.89 -1.64 -7.15
N THR A 360 4.81 -1.62 -5.82
CA THR A 360 5.98 -1.89 -4.97
C THR A 360 6.46 -3.32 -5.23
N VAL A 361 7.72 -3.44 -5.63
CA VAL A 361 8.30 -4.75 -5.97
C VAL A 361 8.51 -5.56 -4.68
N ASN A 362 8.01 -6.79 -4.68
CA ASN A 362 8.21 -7.70 -3.54
C ASN A 362 9.53 -8.48 -3.71
N PRO A 363 10.33 -8.63 -2.64
CA PRO A 363 11.62 -9.33 -2.67
C PRO A 363 11.52 -10.85 -2.92
N SER A 364 10.32 -11.40 -3.17
CA SER A 364 10.05 -12.83 -3.25
C SER A 364 9.44 -13.28 -4.59
N ARG A 365 9.74 -12.57 -5.69
CA ARG A 365 9.35 -12.97 -7.05
C ARG A 365 10.53 -13.44 -7.89
#